data_AF-A0A401R987-F1
#
_entry.id   AF-A0A401R987-F1
#
_cell.length_a   1.000
_cell.length_b   1.000
_cell.length_c   1.000
_cell.angle_alpha   90.00
_cell.angle_beta   90.00
_cell.angle_gamma   90.00
#
_symmetry.space_group_name_H-M   'P 1'
#
loop_
_entity.id
_entity.type
_entity.pdbx_description
1 polymer ?
#
loop_
_entity_poly.entity_id
_entity_poly.type
_entity_poly.pdbx_seq_one_letter_code
_entity_poly.pdbx_strand_id
1 'polypeptide(L)'
;MLFDVPPARPTDARITGVVDWAATSWGPADLDVAHCSTNLALLHGPAWGLRFAEAYEEAGGVLAAAASERLYWRVRDGLACSEEVRSVSQPWREAGRTELTTRAVEGRLDAYVTALMDALG
;
A
#
# COMPACT_ATOMS: atom_id res chain seq x y z
N MET A 1 11.62 13.35 3.22
CA MET A 1 10.71 12.28 3.65
C MET A 1 9.31 12.87 3.67
N LEU A 2 8.34 12.35 2.91
CA LEU A 2 6.99 12.93 2.80
C LEU A 2 6.18 12.84 4.13
N PHE A 3 6.71 12.14 5.14
CA PHE A 3 6.18 12.13 6.51
C PHE A 3 6.88 13.10 7.49
N ASP A 4 8.00 13.73 7.13
CA ASP A 4 8.74 14.70 7.98
C ASP A 4 8.69 16.13 7.41
N VAL A 5 7.75 16.43 6.52
CA VAL A 5 7.49 17.82 6.12
C VAL A 5 6.46 18.38 7.11
N PRO A 6 6.82 19.36 7.96
CA PRO A 6 5.83 19.99 8.83
C PRO A 6 4.81 20.70 7.95
N PRO A 7 3.50 20.47 8.15
CA PRO A 7 2.48 21.11 7.33
C PRO A 7 2.54 22.62 7.53
N ALA A 8 2.56 23.38 6.44
CA ALA A 8 2.62 24.83 6.48
C ALA A 8 1.39 25.44 7.21
N ARG A 9 0.26 24.72 7.29
CA ARG A 9 -0.88 24.97 8.20
C ARG A 9 -1.64 23.67 8.51
N PRO A 10 -2.24 23.50 9.71
CA PRO A 10 -2.87 22.23 10.14
C PRO A 10 -4.24 21.90 9.49
N THR A 11 -4.56 22.38 8.28
CA THR A 11 -5.91 22.26 7.70
C THR A 11 -6.03 21.71 6.26
N ASP A 12 -4.95 21.34 5.57
CA ASP A 12 -4.97 21.38 4.08
C ASP A 12 -5.14 20.06 3.29
N ALA A 13 -5.40 18.91 3.92
CA ALA A 13 -5.88 17.73 3.17
C ALA A 13 -6.96 17.00 3.97
N ARG A 14 -8.20 17.10 3.50
CA ARG A 14 -9.37 16.41 4.08
C ARG A 14 -9.94 15.47 3.03
N ILE A 15 -10.29 14.25 3.45
CA ILE A 15 -11.07 13.32 2.63
C ILE A 15 -12.44 13.96 2.34
N THR A 16 -12.70 14.27 1.07
CA THR A 16 -13.96 14.88 0.61
C THR A 16 -15.00 13.84 0.23
N GLY A 17 -14.58 12.61 -0.03
CA GLY A 17 -15.43 11.46 -0.29
C GLY A 17 -14.60 10.19 -0.53
N VAL A 18 -15.26 9.05 -0.37
CA VAL A 18 -14.77 7.74 -0.82
C VAL A 18 -15.70 7.34 -1.96
N VAL A 19 -15.12 6.98 -3.11
CA VAL A 19 -15.85 6.69 -4.36
C VAL A 19 -15.57 5.26 -4.82
N ASP A 20 -16.13 4.85 -5.96
CA ASP A 20 -15.92 3.52 -6.57
C ASP A 20 -16.30 2.32 -5.69
N TRP A 21 -17.44 2.45 -4.99
CA TRP A 21 -17.95 1.42 -4.07
C TRP A 21 -18.44 0.12 -4.73
N ALA A 22 -18.37 -0.01 -6.06
CA ALA A 22 -18.97 -1.10 -6.82
C ALA A 22 -18.46 -2.50 -6.41
N ALA A 23 -17.23 -2.60 -5.90
CA ALA A 23 -16.61 -3.85 -5.47
C ALA A 23 -16.63 -4.08 -3.94
N THR A 24 -17.28 -3.19 -3.18
CA THR A 24 -17.26 -3.32 -1.72
C THR A 24 -18.04 -4.53 -1.21
N SER A 25 -17.51 -5.15 -0.16
CA SER A 25 -18.05 -6.37 0.43
C SER A 25 -17.60 -6.50 1.88
N TRP A 26 -18.13 -7.51 2.57
CA TRP A 26 -17.65 -7.87 3.91
C TRP A 26 -16.34 -8.65 3.81
N GLY A 27 -15.34 -8.24 4.58
CA GLY A 27 -14.03 -8.87 4.65
C GLY A 27 -13.24 -8.44 5.88
N PRO A 28 -12.07 -9.08 6.12
CA PRO A 28 -11.17 -8.64 7.18
C PRO A 28 -10.53 -7.30 6.80
N ALA A 29 -10.36 -6.41 7.79
CA ALA A 29 -9.65 -5.14 7.58
C ALA A 29 -8.22 -5.33 7.06
N ASP A 30 -7.58 -6.45 7.42
CA ASP A 30 -6.26 -6.83 6.94
C ASP A 30 -6.16 -6.94 5.41
N LEU A 31 -7.25 -7.31 4.72
CA LEU A 31 -7.28 -7.35 3.26
C LEU A 31 -7.17 -5.93 2.67
N ASP A 32 -7.97 -5.00 3.18
CA ASP A 32 -7.93 -3.60 2.73
C ASP A 32 -6.60 -2.93 3.09
N VAL A 33 -6.07 -3.20 4.29
CA VAL A 33 -4.77 -2.68 4.71
C VAL A 33 -3.63 -3.26 3.86
N ALA A 34 -3.68 -4.54 3.51
CA ALA A 34 -2.73 -5.14 2.59
C ALA A 34 -2.78 -4.45 1.22
N HIS A 35 -3.97 -4.22 0.68
CA HIS A 35 -4.16 -3.57 -0.62
C HIS A 35 -3.63 -2.12 -0.64
N CYS A 36 -3.93 -1.34 0.40
CA CYS A 36 -3.38 0.01 0.55
C CYS A 36 -1.85 -0.01 0.71
N SER A 37 -1.32 -0.97 1.48
CA SER A 37 0.12 -1.12 1.70
C SER A 37 0.86 -1.40 0.40
N THR A 38 0.36 -2.35 -0.40
CA THR A 38 0.95 -2.68 -1.72
C THR A 38 0.90 -1.46 -2.64
N ASN A 39 -0.24 -0.79 -2.79
CA ASN A 39 -0.35 0.41 -3.64
C ASN A 39 0.64 1.50 -3.22
N LEU A 40 0.78 1.77 -1.91
CA LEU A 40 1.73 2.75 -1.40
C LEU A 40 3.19 2.32 -1.64
N ALA A 41 3.50 1.03 -1.49
CA ALA A 41 4.82 0.50 -1.82
C ALA A 41 5.17 0.73 -3.30
N LEU A 42 4.22 0.51 -4.20
CA LEU A 42 4.41 0.70 -5.64
C LEU A 42 4.53 2.17 -6.01
N LEU A 43 3.68 3.04 -5.45
CA LEU A 43 3.62 4.47 -5.77
C LEU A 43 4.79 5.27 -5.18
N HIS A 44 5.20 4.94 -3.95
CA HIS A 44 6.11 5.75 -3.13
C HIS A 44 7.36 5.02 -2.65
N GLY A 45 7.43 3.69 -2.82
CA GLY A 45 8.56 2.84 -2.43
C GLY A 45 8.24 1.93 -1.24
N PRO A 46 8.96 0.80 -1.07
CA PRO A 46 8.58 -0.30 -0.16
C PRO A 46 8.36 0.11 1.30
N ALA A 47 9.14 1.07 1.81
CA ALA A 47 8.98 1.59 3.16
C ALA A 47 7.59 2.20 3.42
N TRP A 48 6.93 2.74 2.40
CA TRP A 48 5.58 3.31 2.52
C TRP A 48 4.52 2.24 2.73
N GLY A 49 4.67 1.06 2.09
CA GLY A 49 3.77 -0.06 2.34
C GLY A 49 3.92 -0.60 3.76
N LEU A 50 5.16 -0.72 4.26
CA LEU A 50 5.42 -1.17 5.63
C LEU A 50 4.84 -0.20 6.67
N ARG A 51 5.05 1.11 6.48
CA ARG A 51 4.59 2.16 7.40
C ARG A 51 3.06 2.27 7.47
N PHE A 52 2.33 1.89 6.42
CA PHE A 52 0.89 2.08 6.37
C PHE A 52 0.15 1.23 7.39
N ALA A 53 0.54 -0.03 7.59
CA ALA A 53 -0.09 -0.89 8.60
C ALA A 53 0.07 -0.31 10.02
N GLU A 54 1.26 0.22 10.33
CA GLU A 54 1.51 0.91 11.60
C GLU A 54 0.65 2.18 11.73
N ALA A 55 0.56 2.98 10.67
CA ALA A 55 -0.25 4.21 10.66
C ALA A 55 -1.75 3.92 10.81
N TYR A 56 -2.23 2.79 10.27
CA TYR A 56 -3.60 2.34 10.43
C TYR A 56 -3.93 2.01 11.88
N GLU A 57 -3.05 1.26 12.56
CA GLU A 57 -3.20 0.95 14.00
C GLU A 57 -3.06 2.22 14.87
N GLU A 58 -2.11 3.11 14.57
CA GLU A 58 -1.95 4.42 15.23
C GLU A 58 -3.22 5.29 15.12
N ALA A 59 -3.97 5.17 14.02
CA ALA A 59 -5.24 5.84 13.80
C ALA A 59 -6.43 5.14 14.50
N GLY A 60 -6.20 4.07 15.26
CA GLY A 60 -7.22 3.31 15.98
C GLY A 60 -7.83 2.15 15.18
N GLY A 61 -7.27 1.84 14.02
CA GLY A 61 -7.62 0.64 13.26
C GLY A 61 -7.26 -0.63 14.02
N VAL A 62 -8.04 -1.70 13.80
CA VAL A 62 -7.84 -2.99 14.46
C VAL A 62 -7.57 -4.03 13.40
N LEU A 63 -6.39 -4.65 13.48
CA LEU A 63 -5.97 -5.75 12.61
C LEU A 63 -6.05 -7.09 13.35
N ALA A 64 -5.87 -8.18 12.62
CA ALA A 64 -5.80 -9.51 13.20
C ALA A 64 -4.75 -9.57 14.32
N ALA A 65 -5.06 -10.24 15.44
CA ALA A 65 -4.16 -10.32 16.59
C ALA A 65 -2.87 -11.09 16.26
N ALA A 66 -2.99 -12.16 15.48
CA ALA A 66 -1.86 -12.98 15.05
C ALA A 66 -1.04 -12.27 13.96
N ALA A 67 0.25 -12.07 14.20
CA ALA A 67 1.14 -11.44 13.22
C ALA A 67 1.21 -12.22 11.89
N SER A 68 1.09 -13.55 11.95
CA SER A 68 1.03 -14.42 10.77
C SER A 68 -0.21 -14.17 9.90
N GLU A 69 -1.36 -13.85 10.49
CA GLU A 69 -2.58 -13.52 9.75
C GLU A 69 -2.43 -12.16 9.05
N ARG A 70 -1.88 -11.15 9.74
CA ARG A 70 -1.56 -9.84 9.13
C ARG A 70 -0.55 -9.99 7.99
N LEU A 71 0.44 -10.86 8.15
CA LEU A 71 1.44 -11.11 7.12
C LEU A 71 0.86 -11.87 5.93
N TYR A 72 0.01 -12.87 6.17
CA TYR A 72 -0.65 -13.62 5.11
C TYR A 72 -1.32 -12.70 4.09
N TRP A 73 -2.12 -11.73 4.55
CA TRP A 73 -2.81 -10.80 3.65
C TRP A 73 -1.84 -9.90 2.88
N ARG A 74 -0.79 -9.38 3.55
CA ARG A 74 0.22 -8.52 2.91
C ARG A 74 1.01 -9.25 1.83
N VAL A 75 1.40 -10.50 2.07
CA VAL A 75 2.08 -11.33 1.05
C VAL A 75 1.11 -11.71 -0.07
N ARG A 76 -0.10 -12.15 0.27
CA ARG A 76 -1.12 -12.57 -0.71
C ARG A 76 -1.49 -11.44 -1.67
N ASP A 77 -1.69 -10.23 -1.17
CA ASP A 77 -2.01 -9.06 -2.01
C ASP A 77 -0.81 -8.65 -2.88
N GLY A 78 0.41 -8.64 -2.34
CA GLY A 78 1.62 -8.39 -3.12
C GLY A 78 1.81 -9.39 -4.26
N LEU A 79 1.57 -10.68 -4.01
CA LEU A 79 1.62 -11.71 -5.05
C LEU A 79 0.51 -11.55 -6.09
N ALA A 80 -0.72 -11.25 -5.68
CA ALA A 80 -1.81 -10.98 -6.63
C ALA A 80 -1.48 -9.77 -7.54
N CYS A 81 -0.91 -8.71 -6.97
CA CYS A 81 -0.51 -7.53 -7.74
C CYS A 81 0.60 -7.82 -8.76
N SER A 82 1.43 -8.86 -8.55
CA SER A 82 2.51 -9.23 -9.46
C SER A 82 2.03 -9.58 -10.88
N GLU A 83 0.79 -10.06 -11.01
CA GLU A 83 0.17 -10.40 -12.30
C GLU A 83 -0.33 -9.15 -13.06
N GLU A 84 -0.44 -8.01 -12.37
CA GLU A 84 -1.12 -6.80 -12.85
C GLU A 84 -0.19 -5.59 -12.94
N VAL A 85 1.12 -5.74 -12.68
CA VAL A 85 2.05 -4.60 -12.59
C VAL A 85 2.05 -3.71 -13.85
N ARG A 86 1.86 -4.31 -15.03
CA ARG A 86 1.75 -3.56 -16.29
C ARG A 86 0.48 -2.71 -16.34
N SER A 87 -0.68 -3.29 -16.02
CA SER A 87 -1.98 -2.60 -16.09
C SER A 87 -2.08 -1.50 -15.05
N VAL A 88 -1.56 -1.71 -13.83
CA VAL A 88 -1.57 -0.67 -12.77
C VAL A 88 -0.59 0.47 -13.06
N SER A 89 0.59 0.15 -13.62
CA SER A 89 1.62 1.17 -13.86
C SER A 89 1.30 2.12 -15.01
N GLN A 90 0.50 1.68 -15.99
CA GLN A 90 0.19 2.50 -17.17
C GLN A 90 -0.60 3.77 -16.83
N PRO A 91 -1.76 3.72 -16.14
CA PRO A 91 -2.51 4.92 -15.76
C PRO A 91 -1.69 5.92 -14.95
N TRP A 92 -0.82 5.46 -14.05
CA TRP A 92 0.03 6.37 -13.27
C TRP A 92 1.02 7.15 -14.14
N ARG A 93 1.61 6.49 -15.14
CA ARG A 93 2.48 7.17 -16.12
C ARG A 93 1.72 8.17 -16.96
N GLU A 94 0.52 7.80 -17.43
CA GLU A 94 -0.36 8.68 -18.19
C GLU A 94 -0.80 9.90 -17.37
N ALA A 95 -0.94 9.74 -16.04
CA ALA A 95 -1.20 10.82 -15.09
C ALA A 95 0.05 11.65 -14.71
N GLY A 96 1.20 11.42 -15.36
CA GLY A 96 2.42 12.23 -15.20
C GLY A 96 3.48 11.65 -14.27
N ARG A 97 3.25 10.49 -13.64
CA ARG A 97 4.26 9.77 -12.84
C ARG A 97 5.13 8.89 -13.75
N THR A 98 5.85 9.51 -14.68
CA THR A 98 6.61 8.83 -15.74
C THR A 98 7.73 7.93 -15.22
N GLU A 99 8.18 8.14 -13.98
CA GLU A 99 9.16 7.29 -13.30
C GLU A 99 8.60 5.90 -12.94
N LEU A 100 7.28 5.73 -12.88
CA LEU A 100 6.60 4.47 -12.58
C LEU A 100 6.50 3.58 -13.83
N THR A 101 7.66 3.31 -14.45
CA THR A 101 7.78 2.28 -15.49
C THR A 101 7.42 0.91 -14.92
N THR A 102 6.91 0.00 -15.75
CA THR A 102 6.59 -1.38 -15.32
C THR A 102 7.76 -2.02 -14.59
N ARG A 103 9.00 -1.89 -15.10
CA ARG A 103 10.21 -2.39 -14.46
C ARG A 103 10.49 -1.75 -13.09
N ALA A 104 10.27 -0.44 -12.96
CA ALA A 104 10.46 0.25 -11.67
C ALA A 104 9.44 -0.21 -10.63
N VAL A 105 8.20 -0.43 -11.04
CA VAL A 105 7.13 -0.94 -10.17
C VAL A 105 7.38 -2.39 -9.79
N GLU A 106 7.81 -3.25 -10.72
CA GLU A 106 8.26 -4.62 -10.44
C GLU A 106 9.36 -4.65 -9.38
N GLY A 107 10.39 -3.81 -9.52
CA GLY A 107 11.47 -3.74 -8.54
C GLY A 107 11.03 -3.24 -7.16
N ARG A 108 10.01 -2.36 -7.09
CA ARG A 108 9.42 -1.93 -5.81
C ARG A 108 8.60 -3.04 -5.17
N LEU A 109 7.85 -3.79 -5.98
CA LEU A 109 7.08 -4.94 -5.51
C LEU A 109 8.01 -6.02 -4.93
N ASP A 110 9.07 -6.36 -5.66
CA ASP A 110 10.08 -7.34 -5.23
C ASP A 110 10.74 -6.94 -3.90
N ALA A 111 11.16 -5.68 -3.79
CA ALA A 111 11.72 -5.16 -2.54
C ALA A 111 10.72 -5.15 -1.38
N TYR A 112 9.45 -4.85 -1.65
CA TYR A 112 8.40 -4.86 -0.63
C TYR A 112 8.11 -6.28 -0.12
N VAL A 113 7.92 -7.24 -1.03
CA VAL A 113 7.68 -8.64 -0.67
C VAL A 113 8.89 -9.23 0.04
N THR A 114 10.11 -8.92 -0.40
CA THR A 114 11.34 -9.34 0.30
C THR A 114 11.34 -8.83 1.74
N ALA A 115 11.07 -7.54 1.95
CA ALA A 115 11.02 -6.97 3.30
C ALA A 115 9.93 -7.58 4.19
N LEU A 116 8.78 -7.96 3.62
CA LEU A 116 7.73 -8.69 4.34
C LEU A 116 8.21 -10.09 4.77
N MET A 117 8.94 -10.78 3.90
CA MET A 117 9.46 -12.12 4.18
C MET A 117 10.62 -12.10 5.18
N ASP A 118 11.47 -11.07 5.14
CA ASP A 118 12.57 -10.90 6.09
C ASP A 118 12.08 -10.58 7.51
N ALA A 119 10.91 -9.94 7.66
CA ALA A 119 10.30 -9.66 8.95
C ALA A 119 9.87 -10.92 9.73
N LEU A 120 9.96 -12.12 9.12
CA LEU A 120 9.74 -13.41 9.78
C LEU A 120 11.02 -14.02 10.38
N GLY A 121 12.20 -13.47 10.10
CA GLY A 121 13.50 -13.91 10.61
C GLY A 121 14.01 -13.08 11.79
#